data_AF-A0A6B1DJ82-F1
#
_entry.id   AF-A0A6B1DJ82-F1
#
_cell.length_a   1.000
_cell.length_b   1.000
_cell.length_c   1.000
_cell.angle_alpha   90.00
_cell.angle_beta   90.00
_cell.angle_gamma   90.00
#
_symmetry.space_group_name_H-M   'P 1'
#
loop_
_entity.id
_entity.type
_entity.pdbx_description
1 polymer ?
#
loop_
_entity_poly.entity_id
_entity_poly.type
_entity_poly.pdbx_seq_one_letter_code
_entity_poly.pdbx_strand_id
1 'polypeptide(L)'
;MKFMVEVLLKGQDEVVERQVEFDGPEPLAWADDDVRRVLESTLGAFDAVQQPDGAEERTVTLHGFSWIVNEVEGGVAIFIEIPSGAVVAGPFDADAETLTATISRVLANAQGSTQTH
;
A
#
# COMPACT_ATOMS: atom_id res chain seq x y z
N MET A 1 0.67 14.27 4.42
CA MET A 1 2.07 13.82 4.50
C MET A 1 2.60 13.33 3.14
N LYS A 2 3.87 12.91 3.05
CA LYS A 2 4.43 12.22 1.88
C LYS A 2 5.16 10.96 2.33
N PHE A 3 5.11 9.90 1.54
CA PHE A 3 5.87 8.68 1.81
C PHE A 3 6.48 8.09 0.54
N MET A 4 7.49 7.24 0.73
CA MET A 4 8.16 6.55 -0.36
C MET A 4 7.49 5.21 -0.61
N VAL A 5 7.41 4.85 -1.89
CA VAL A 5 6.97 3.57 -2.39
C VAL A 5 8.05 3.01 -3.30
N GLU A 6 8.57 1.85 -2.96
CA GLU A 6 9.56 1.11 -3.76
C GLU A 6 8.84 0.01 -4.53
N VAL A 7 8.98 0.00 -5.86
CA VAL A 7 8.33 -0.96 -6.74
C VAL A 7 9.36 -1.84 -7.42
N LEU A 8 9.19 -3.16 -7.31
CA LEU A 8 9.95 -4.15 -8.05
C LEU A 8 9.00 -4.96 -8.95
N LEU A 9 9.10 -4.77 -10.26
CA LEU A 9 8.31 -5.56 -11.21
C LEU A 9 8.95 -6.93 -11.43
N LYS A 10 8.12 -7.97 -11.52
CA LYS A 10 8.59 -9.33 -11.77
C LYS A 10 9.33 -9.42 -13.10
N GLY A 11 10.51 -10.04 -13.06
CA GLY A 11 11.38 -10.17 -14.23
C GLY A 11 12.23 -8.93 -14.52
N GLN A 12 12.19 -7.93 -13.63
CA GLN A 12 13.11 -6.79 -13.62
C GLN A 12 13.99 -6.87 -12.36
N ASP A 13 15.21 -6.35 -12.47
CA ASP A 13 16.16 -6.26 -11.35
C ASP A 13 16.24 -4.84 -10.76
N GLU A 14 15.55 -3.88 -11.38
CA GLU A 14 15.55 -2.48 -10.98
C GLU A 14 14.37 -2.20 -10.02
N VAL A 15 14.68 -1.54 -8.90
CA VAL A 15 13.67 -0.99 -7.99
C VAL A 15 13.37 0.44 -8.42
N VAL A 16 12.09 0.72 -8.67
CA VAL A 16 11.60 2.06 -9.03
C VAL A 16 11.03 2.73 -7.78
N GLU A 17 11.64 3.84 -7.38
CA GLU A 17 11.15 4.65 -6.26
C GLU A 17 10.10 5.67 -6.73
N ARG A 18 9.01 5.77 -5.98
CA ARG A 18 7.92 6.74 -6.18
C ARG A 18 7.62 7.45 -4.86
N GLN A 19 7.59 8.77 -4.91
CA GLN A 19 7.08 9.57 -3.80
C GLN A 19 5.56 9.74 -3.98
N VAL A 20 4.79 9.37 -2.95
CA VAL A 20 3.35 9.51 -2.92
C VAL A 20 2.97 10.68 -2.02
N GLU A 21 2.13 11.59 -2.52
CA GLU A 21 1.50 12.63 -1.72
C GLU A 21 0.21 12.07 -1.11
N PHE A 22 0.08 12.18 0.21
CA PHE A 22 -1.06 11.64 0.95
C PHE A 22 -1.74 12.75 1.75
N ASP A 23 -2.99 13.06 1.39
CA ASP A 23 -3.82 14.01 2.13
C ASP A 23 -4.49 13.32 3.31
N GLY A 24 -3.83 13.38 4.46
CA GLY A 24 -4.29 12.72 5.68
C GLY A 24 -3.32 12.95 6.85
N PRO A 25 -3.66 12.41 8.04
CA PRO A 25 -2.85 12.57 9.24
C PRO A 25 -1.52 11.82 9.14
N GLU A 26 -0.63 12.12 10.09
CA GLU A 26 0.63 11.38 10.27
C GLU A 26 0.36 9.93 10.72
N PRO A 27 1.28 8.98 10.48
CA PRO A 27 1.01 7.55 10.65
C PRO A 27 0.56 7.13 12.05
N LEU A 28 1.05 7.79 13.11
CA LEU A 28 0.61 7.56 14.50
C LEU A 28 -0.88 7.83 14.74
N ALA A 29 -1.53 8.59 13.88
CA ALA A 29 -2.93 8.99 14.02
C ALA A 29 -3.85 8.35 12.95
N TRP A 30 -3.37 7.38 12.18
CA TRP A 30 -4.16 6.72 11.14
C TRP A 30 -5.33 5.91 11.71
N ALA A 31 -6.50 6.16 11.14
CA ALA A 31 -7.67 5.30 11.27
C ALA A 31 -7.76 4.32 10.10
N ASP A 32 -8.76 3.44 10.13
CA ASP A 32 -9.04 2.45 9.08
C ASP A 32 -9.12 3.08 7.68
N ASP A 33 -9.78 4.23 7.56
CA ASP A 33 -9.92 4.92 6.28
C ASP A 33 -8.58 5.45 5.76
N ASP A 34 -7.72 5.93 6.65
CA ASP A 34 -6.38 6.40 6.26
C ASP A 34 -5.53 5.23 5.77
N VAL A 35 -5.50 4.11 6.51
CA VAL A 35 -4.77 2.90 6.13
C VAL A 35 -5.29 2.33 4.81
N ARG A 36 -6.62 2.32 4.60
CA ARG A 36 -7.22 1.95 3.32
C ARG A 36 -6.69 2.80 2.17
N ARG A 37 -6.71 4.14 2.33
CA ARG A 37 -6.22 5.07 1.29
C ARG A 37 -4.71 4.94 1.06
N VAL A 38 -3.91 4.64 2.09
CA VAL A 38 -2.47 4.36 1.96
C VAL A 38 -2.22 3.10 1.12
N LEU A 39 -2.96 2.02 1.39
CA LEU A 39 -2.85 0.78 0.61
C LEU A 39 -3.26 1.01 -0.85
N GLU A 40 -4.37 1.71 -1.08
CA GLU A 40 -4.85 2.08 -2.42
C GLU A 40 -3.79 2.92 -3.17
N SER A 41 -3.20 3.91 -2.51
CA SER A 41 -2.16 4.77 -3.10
C SER A 41 -0.88 4.00 -3.41
N THR A 42 -0.49 3.06 -2.53
CA THR A 42 0.69 2.20 -2.72
C THR A 42 0.53 1.29 -3.94
N LEU A 43 -0.62 0.64 -4.06
CA LEU A 43 -0.94 -0.21 -5.21
C LEU A 43 -1.16 0.60 -6.49
N GLY A 44 -1.68 1.83 -6.39
CA GLY A 44 -1.76 2.76 -7.51
C GLY A 44 -0.36 3.17 -8.03
N ALA A 45 0.61 3.38 -7.14
CA ALA A 45 1.99 3.63 -7.53
C ALA A 45 2.61 2.42 -8.25
N PHE A 46 2.30 1.19 -7.80
CA PHE A 46 2.69 -0.03 -8.50
C PHE A 46 2.07 -0.13 -9.91
N ASP A 47 0.76 0.11 -10.05
CA ASP A 47 0.06 0.12 -11.35
C ASP A 47 0.68 1.14 -12.31
N ALA A 48 0.95 2.35 -11.84
CA ALA A 48 1.55 3.41 -12.64
C ALA A 48 2.97 3.06 -13.15
N VAL A 49 3.76 2.32 -12.35
CA VAL A 49 5.07 1.81 -12.78
C VAL A 49 4.90 0.67 -13.79
N GLN A 50 3.92 -0.22 -13.57
CA GLN A 50 3.64 -1.32 -14.48
C GLN A 50 3.09 -0.86 -15.84
N GLN A 51 2.31 0.22 -15.86
CA GLN A 51 1.60 0.75 -17.04
C GLN A 51 1.77 2.27 -17.15
N PRO A 52 2.96 2.77 -17.52
CA PRO A 52 3.28 4.21 -17.50
C PRO A 52 2.44 5.05 -18.46
N ASP A 53 1.95 4.48 -19.56
CA ASP A 53 1.12 5.17 -20.57
C ASP A 53 -0.40 5.07 -20.29
N GLY A 54 -0.79 4.52 -19.14
CA GLY A 54 -2.18 4.35 -18.74
C GLY A 54 -2.86 5.65 -18.31
N ALA A 55 -3.60 6.30 -19.20
CA ALA A 55 -4.18 7.62 -19.00
C ALA A 55 -5.47 7.69 -18.15
N GLU A 56 -5.85 6.65 -17.40
CA GLU A 56 -7.09 6.64 -16.59
C GLU A 56 -6.80 6.32 -15.13
N GLU A 57 -7.50 7.00 -14.21
CA GLU A 57 -7.58 6.65 -12.79
C GLU A 57 -8.18 5.24 -12.66
N ARG A 58 -7.30 4.23 -12.65
CA ARG A 58 -7.73 2.84 -12.48
C ARG A 58 -8.12 2.62 -11.03
N THR A 59 -9.33 2.09 -10.85
CA THR A 59 -9.78 1.64 -9.53
C THR A 59 -8.90 0.50 -9.05
N VAL A 60 -8.09 0.78 -8.03
CA VAL A 60 -7.33 -0.23 -7.30
C VAL A 60 -8.30 -1.03 -6.43
N THR A 61 -8.21 -2.36 -6.47
CA THR A 61 -8.97 -3.23 -5.57
C THR A 61 -8.06 -3.83 -4.52
N LEU A 62 -8.49 -3.83 -3.26
CA LEU A 62 -7.72 -4.37 -2.13
C LEU A 62 -7.85 -5.90 -2.00
N HIS A 63 -7.46 -6.64 -3.04
CA HIS A 63 -7.48 -8.10 -3.07
C HIS A 63 -6.35 -8.68 -3.93
N GLY A 64 -6.10 -9.99 -3.82
CA GLY A 64 -5.19 -10.71 -4.73
C GLY A 64 -3.69 -10.51 -4.44
N PHE A 65 -3.34 -10.04 -3.25
CA PHE A 65 -1.96 -9.87 -2.77
C PHE A 65 -1.76 -10.45 -1.37
N SER A 66 -0.52 -10.75 -1.02
CA SER A 66 -0.09 -10.97 0.36
C SER A 66 0.60 -9.73 0.91
N TRP A 67 0.56 -9.53 2.22
CA TRP A 67 1.18 -8.38 2.85
C TRP A 67 1.75 -8.74 4.22
N ILE A 68 2.75 -7.98 4.65
CA ILE A 68 3.32 -8.03 6.00
C ILE A 68 3.83 -6.65 6.40
N VAL A 69 3.76 -6.34 7.69
CA VAL A 69 4.41 -5.16 8.26
C VAL A 69 5.69 -5.62 8.96
N ASN A 70 6.82 -5.01 8.61
CA ASN A 70 8.10 -5.27 9.27
C ASN A 70 8.67 -3.98 9.85
N GLU A 71 9.36 -4.11 10.98
CA GLU A 71 10.23 -3.06 11.50
C GLU A 71 11.45 -2.91 10.59
N VAL A 72 11.80 -1.67 10.27
CA VAL A 72 12.95 -1.29 9.47
C VAL A 72 13.64 -0.08 10.11
N GLU A 73 14.78 0.35 9.56
CA GLU A 73 15.40 1.59 10.02
C GLU A 73 14.46 2.79 9.77
N GLY A 74 14.13 3.53 10.83
CA GLY A 74 13.25 4.71 10.73
C GLY A 74 11.75 4.44 10.88
N GLY A 75 11.32 3.22 11.24
CA GLY A 75 9.92 2.92 11.57
C GLY A 75 9.47 1.55 11.08
N VAL A 76 8.26 1.48 10.54
CA VAL A 76 7.69 0.24 9.98
C VAL A 76 7.39 0.40 8.50
N ALA A 77 7.61 -0.64 7.70
CA ALA A 77 7.26 -0.65 6.29
C ALA A 77 6.24 -1.74 5.99
N ILE A 78 5.33 -1.43 5.06
CA ILE A 78 4.32 -2.35 4.56
C ILE A 78 4.90 -2.99 3.29
N PHE A 79 5.15 -4.29 3.35
CA PHE A 79 5.59 -5.09 2.21
C PHE A 79 4.36 -5.76 1.61
N ILE A 80 4.12 -5.56 0.31
CA ILE A 80 3.02 -6.17 -0.43
C ILE A 80 3.60 -6.96 -1.59
N GLU A 81 3.20 -8.23 -1.68
CA GLU A 81 3.57 -9.13 -2.78
C GLU A 81 2.35 -9.40 -3.66
N ILE A 82 2.54 -9.24 -4.97
CA ILE A 82 1.54 -9.39 -6.02
C ILE A 82 2.09 -10.39 -7.05
N PRO A 83 1.27 -11.18 -7.76
CA PRO A 83 1.80 -12.13 -8.76
C PRO A 83 2.73 -11.52 -9.82
N SER A 84 2.61 -10.21 -10.08
CA SER A 84 3.37 -9.44 -11.05
C SER A 84 4.55 -8.65 -10.46
N GLY A 85 4.81 -8.71 -9.15
CA GLY A 85 5.92 -8.00 -8.52
C GLY A 85 5.75 -7.80 -7.01
N ALA A 86 6.58 -6.93 -6.44
CA ALA A 86 6.49 -6.52 -5.05
C ALA A 86 6.47 -5.00 -4.94
N VAL A 87 5.86 -4.50 -3.88
CA VAL A 87 5.85 -3.08 -3.54
C VAL A 87 6.03 -2.90 -2.03
N VAL A 88 6.86 -1.93 -1.65
CA VAL A 88 7.11 -1.57 -0.25
C VAL A 88 6.71 -0.13 -0.04
N ALA A 89 5.94 0.15 1.01
CA ALA A 89 5.58 1.50 1.41
C ALA A 89 6.12 1.82 2.80
N GLY A 90 6.73 2.99 2.94
CA GLY A 90 7.30 3.48 4.20
C GLY A 90 8.79 3.84 4.08
N PRO A 91 9.54 3.86 5.19
CA PRO A 91 9.06 3.58 6.56
C PRO A 91 8.03 4.61 7.05
N PHE A 92 7.19 4.18 7.98
CA PHE A 92 6.19 4.97 8.69
C PHE A 92 6.50 5.01 10.17
N ASP A 93 6.31 6.17 10.81
CA ASP A 93 6.36 6.30 12.26
C ASP A 93 5.08 5.74 12.88
N ALA A 94 5.01 4.41 13.01
CA ALA A 94 3.86 3.68 13.53
C ALA A 94 4.31 2.39 14.24
N ASP A 95 3.44 1.86 15.09
CA ASP A 95 3.65 0.57 15.75
C ASP A 95 3.29 -0.60 14.81
N ALA A 96 4.16 -1.61 14.73
CA ALA A 96 4.02 -2.72 13.80
C ALA A 96 2.77 -3.57 14.09
N GLU A 97 2.48 -3.84 15.36
CA GLU A 97 1.32 -4.64 15.77
C GLU A 97 0.01 -3.89 15.48
N THR A 98 -0.03 -2.61 15.80
CA THR A 98 -1.17 -1.72 15.58
C THR A 98 -1.47 -1.55 14.10
N LEU A 99 -0.44 -1.33 13.28
CA LEU A 99 -0.60 -1.22 11.83
C LEU A 99 -1.04 -2.55 11.21
N THR A 100 -0.48 -3.68 11.65
CA THR A 100 -0.90 -5.02 11.24
C THR A 100 -2.37 -5.29 11.56
N ALA A 101 -2.81 -4.97 12.79
CA ALA A 101 -4.19 -5.15 13.20
C ALA A 101 -5.15 -4.27 12.38
N THR A 102 -4.74 -3.04 12.07
CA THR A 102 -5.55 -2.10 11.28
C THR A 102 -5.65 -2.51 9.82
N ILE A 103 -4.56 -2.91 9.17
CA ILE A 103 -4.58 -3.45 7.80
C ILE A 103 -5.49 -4.69 7.74
N SER A 104 -5.37 -5.61 8.70
CA SER A 104 -6.22 -6.81 8.75
C SER A 104 -7.71 -6.47 8.79
N ARG A 105 -8.10 -5.48 9.61
CA ARG A 105 -9.48 -5.00 9.73
C ARG A 105 -9.97 -4.31 8.45
N VAL A 106 -9.14 -3.46 7.86
CA VAL A 106 -9.43 -2.77 6.58
C VAL A 106 -9.70 -3.77 5.46
N LEU A 107 -8.83 -4.76 5.31
CA LEU A 107 -8.98 -5.76 4.26
C LEU A 107 -10.22 -6.64 4.49
N ALA A 108 -10.50 -7.04 5.74
CA ALA A 108 -11.73 -7.77 6.05
C ALA A 108 -13.00 -6.98 5.66
N ASN A 109 -13.03 -5.67 5.93
CA ASN A 109 -14.14 -4.79 5.57
C ASN A 109 -14.26 -4.59 4.04
N ALA A 110 -13.13 -4.49 3.33
CA ALA A 110 -13.11 -4.37 1.88
C ALA A 110 -13.71 -5.61 1.18
N GLN A 111 -13.45 -6.81 1.71
CA GLN A 111 -14.02 -8.06 1.19
C GLN A 111 -15.52 -8.21 1.51
N GLY A 112 -15.98 -7.66 2.64
CA GLY A 112 -17.39 -7.72 3.07
C GLY A 112 -18.33 -6.78 2.29
N SER A 113 -17.78 -5.78 1.60
CA SER A 113 -18.55 -4.77 0.86
C SER A 113 -19.16 -5.28 -0.46
N THR A 114 -18.80 -6.49 -0.91
CA THR A 114 -19.31 -7.12 -2.15
C THR A 114 -20.63 -7.88 -1.94
N GLN A 115 -21.43 -7.53 -0.92
CA GLN A 115 -22.73 -8.16 -0.70
C GLN A 115 -23.84 -7.41 -1.46
N THR A 116 -24.23 -8.02 -2.58
CA THR A 116 -25.35 -7.81 -3.50
C THR A 116 -26.53 -6.97 -2.98
N HIS A 117 -26.89 -5.93 -3.74
CA HIS A 117 -28.19 -5.24 -3.70
C HIS A 117 -29.12 -5.80 -4.78
#